data_AF-A0A1G7EYW0-F1
#
_entry.id   AF-A0A1G7EYW0-F1
#
_cell.length_a   1.000
_cell.length_b   1.000
_cell.length_c   1.000
_cell.angle_alpha   90.00
_cell.angle_beta   90.00
_cell.angle_gamma   90.00
#
_symmetry.space_group_name_H-M   'P 1'
#
loop_
_entity.id
_entity.type
_entity.pdbx_description
1 polymer ?
#
loop_
_entity_poly.entity_id
_entity_poly.type
_entity_poly.pdbx_seq_one_letter_code
_entity_poly.pdbx_strand_id
1 'polypeptide(L)'
;MPLRLTSNEVDAIVNFLDDGFCICEMLTDAEGRPIDYRFIETNRHFEDMTGLHGAKGRTALEMVPDLERFWIETYARAGLGREELRFQQGSEAMGRHFDVYTAPLEPMGRFAIKFRDITETRRAELARETALREAQQLLDELNHRVMNSLGTISAIIAMESRARSDGEGREALRRIQRRVQAVADLYKRINGSGSIDSVCSRDYLQAILDGLRDSVGRESVTLRGEIEPMRLSTRIAVPLGLVVNELVTNSLKYAFPPETRGKVTVSLSRDGDRLRLVVADDGQGLGAQKRSDSGIGNRLVAAFAEQLGARPETESGPDGTKVTLRCIA
;
A
#
# COMPACT_ATOMS: atom_id res chain seq x y z
N MET A 1 -28.70 -2.29 40.14
CA MET A 1 -29.85 -1.41 40.45
C MET A 1 -30.24 -0.74 39.15
N PRO A 2 -31.47 -0.93 38.62
CA PRO A 2 -31.86 -0.27 37.38
C PRO A 2 -31.82 1.25 37.59
N LEU A 3 -31.25 1.99 36.63
CA LEU A 3 -31.34 3.44 36.62
C LEU A 3 -32.82 3.83 36.58
N ARG A 4 -33.26 4.67 37.52
CA ARG A 4 -34.58 5.29 37.50
C ARG A 4 -34.39 6.74 37.09
N LEU A 5 -34.70 7.02 35.83
CA LEU A 5 -34.61 8.36 35.25
C LEU A 5 -35.99 9.03 35.31
N THR A 6 -36.00 10.33 35.56
CA THR A 6 -37.16 11.21 35.38
C THR A 6 -37.40 11.47 33.88
N SER A 7 -38.59 11.90 33.50
CA SER A 7 -38.90 12.27 32.10
C SER A 7 -37.92 13.30 31.55
N ASN A 8 -37.56 14.32 32.34
CA ASN A 8 -36.59 15.33 31.94
C ASN A 8 -35.18 14.76 31.69
N GLU A 9 -34.75 13.77 32.48
CA GLU A 9 -33.45 13.12 32.29
C GLU A 9 -33.45 12.20 31.07
N VAL A 10 -34.56 11.50 30.80
CA VAL A 10 -34.72 10.71 29.58
C VAL A 10 -34.67 11.61 28.34
N ASP A 11 -35.39 12.72 28.35
CA ASP A 11 -35.38 13.69 27.25
C ASP A 11 -33.99 14.30 27.05
N ALA A 12 -33.28 14.62 28.13
CA ALA A 12 -31.90 15.12 28.05
C ALA A 12 -30.96 14.07 27.44
N ILE A 13 -31.08 12.80 27.80
CA ILE A 13 -30.26 11.71 27.25
C ILE A 13 -30.57 11.47 25.77
N VAL A 14 -31.85 11.39 25.41
CA VAL A 14 -32.29 11.14 24.03
C VAL A 14 -31.92 12.31 23.10
N ASN A 15 -31.83 13.53 23.61
CA ASN A 15 -31.33 14.69 22.86
C ASN A 15 -29.80 14.85 22.94
N PHE A 16 -29.12 14.22 23.91
CA PHE A 16 -27.66 14.19 23.97
C PHE A 16 -27.07 13.16 22.99
N LEU A 17 -27.79 12.06 22.77
CA LEU A 17 -27.46 11.09 21.76
C LEU A 17 -27.84 11.70 20.40
N ASP A 18 -26.85 12.02 19.56
CA ASP A 18 -27.00 12.45 18.16
C ASP A 18 -27.56 11.31 17.27
N ASP A 19 -28.60 10.63 17.75
CA ASP A 19 -29.29 9.53 17.12
C ASP A 19 -30.75 9.91 16.89
N GLY A 20 -31.30 9.57 15.74
CA GLY A 20 -32.74 9.56 15.53
C GLY A 20 -33.37 8.50 16.42
N PHE A 21 -34.42 8.88 17.16
CA PHE A 21 -35.14 7.97 18.04
C PHE A 21 -36.64 8.11 17.83
N CYS A 22 -37.33 6.98 17.71
CA CYS A 22 -38.78 6.95 17.72
C CYS A 22 -39.33 5.70 18.40
N ILE A 23 -40.54 5.83 18.93
CA ILE A 23 -41.36 4.71 19.41
C ILE A 23 -42.48 4.53 18.41
N CYS A 24 -42.70 3.30 17.98
CA CYS A 24 -43.70 2.96 16.99
C CYS A 24 -44.61 1.83 17.48
N GLU A 25 -45.78 1.73 16.85
CA GLU A 25 -46.75 0.66 17.04
C GLU A 25 -47.02 0.00 15.69
N MET A 26 -46.88 -1.33 15.63
CA MET A 26 -47.10 -2.12 14.42
C MET A 26 -48.60 -2.23 14.11
N LEU A 27 -48.97 -2.02 12.85
CA LEU A 27 -50.32 -2.19 12.34
C LEU A 27 -50.40 -3.47 11.53
N THR A 28 -51.44 -4.27 11.76
CA THR A 28 -51.67 -5.53 11.05
C THR A 28 -53.00 -5.54 10.32
N ASP A 29 -53.11 -6.38 9.29
CA ASP A 29 -54.40 -6.74 8.69
C ASP A 29 -55.23 -7.69 9.59
N ALA A 30 -56.39 -8.10 9.10
CA ALA A 30 -57.30 -9.02 9.81
C ALA A 30 -56.69 -10.42 10.03
N GLU A 31 -55.71 -10.80 9.22
CA GLU A 31 -54.98 -12.07 9.34
C GLU A 31 -53.73 -11.96 10.23
N GLY A 32 -53.47 -10.78 10.81
CA GLY A 32 -52.32 -10.52 11.68
C GLY A 32 -51.01 -10.27 10.93
N ARG A 33 -51.05 -10.03 9.61
CA ARG A 33 -49.85 -9.71 8.82
C ARG A 33 -49.51 -8.23 8.96
N PRO A 34 -48.23 -7.87 9.12
CA PRO A 34 -47.81 -6.47 9.23
C PRO A 34 -48.05 -5.72 7.92
N ILE A 35 -48.72 -4.57 8.01
CA ILE A 35 -49.05 -3.74 6.83
C ILE A 35 -48.40 -2.36 6.88
N ASP A 36 -48.18 -1.80 8.07
CA ASP A 36 -47.58 -0.48 8.30
C ASP A 36 -47.23 -0.33 9.78
N TYR A 37 -46.66 0.80 10.18
CA TYR A 37 -46.48 1.16 11.58
C TYR A 37 -46.76 2.64 11.82
N ARG A 38 -47.24 2.96 13.02
CA ARG A 38 -47.56 4.33 13.45
C ARG A 38 -46.49 4.88 14.37
N PHE A 39 -46.05 6.10 14.14
CA PHE A 39 -45.15 6.80 15.06
C PHE A 39 -45.92 7.28 16.30
N ILE A 40 -45.47 6.87 17.48
CA ILE A 40 -46.05 7.25 18.78
C ILE A 40 -45.30 8.43 19.39
N GLU A 41 -43.97 8.36 19.37
CA GLU A 41 -43.08 9.38 19.92
C GLU A 41 -41.85 9.51 19.02
N THR A 42 -41.30 10.71 18.87
CA THR A 42 -40.08 11.00 18.09
C THR A 42 -39.25 12.05 18.82
N ASN A 43 -37.93 11.93 18.77
CA ASN A 43 -37.04 13.02 19.20
C ASN A 43 -36.82 14.03 18.06
N ARG A 44 -36.11 15.12 18.35
CA ARG A 44 -35.76 16.15 17.36
C ARG A 44 -34.86 15.59 16.25
N HIS A 45 -33.86 14.78 16.61
CA HIS A 45 -32.93 14.20 15.65
C HIS A 45 -33.59 13.29 14.63
N PHE A 46 -34.72 12.65 14.98
CA PHE A 46 -35.55 11.92 14.03
C PHE A 46 -35.96 12.84 12.87
N GLU A 47 -36.51 14.02 13.17
CA GLU A 47 -36.94 14.96 12.13
C GLU A 47 -35.74 15.51 11.34
N ASP A 48 -34.66 15.87 12.02
CA ASP A 48 -33.44 16.41 11.37
C ASP A 48 -32.82 15.40 10.40
N MET A 49 -32.80 14.11 10.75
CA MET A 49 -32.22 13.05 9.91
C MET A 49 -33.16 12.57 8.80
N THR A 50 -34.46 12.51 9.05
CA THR A 50 -35.42 11.91 8.11
C THR A 50 -36.14 12.93 7.25
N GLY A 51 -36.25 14.19 7.69
CA GLY A 51 -37.11 15.22 7.12
C GLY A 51 -38.60 15.02 7.40
N LEU A 52 -38.97 14.01 8.18
CA LEU A 52 -40.36 13.64 8.47
C LEU A 52 -40.90 14.47 9.64
N HIS A 53 -41.27 15.71 9.35
CA HIS A 53 -41.85 16.60 10.35
C HIS A 53 -43.27 16.18 10.76
N GLY A 54 -43.56 16.28 12.06
CA GLY A 54 -44.90 16.02 12.57
C GLY A 54 -45.34 14.55 12.40
N ALA A 55 -44.40 13.62 12.59
CA ALA A 55 -44.65 12.19 12.39
C ALA A 55 -45.61 11.58 13.42
N LYS A 56 -45.66 12.14 14.64
CA LYS A 56 -46.48 11.64 15.74
C LYS A 56 -47.95 11.45 15.32
N GLY A 57 -48.44 10.22 15.45
CA GLY A 57 -49.81 9.80 15.11
C GLY A 57 -50.02 9.34 13.67
N ARG A 58 -49.08 9.63 12.76
CA ARG A 58 -49.14 9.23 11.35
C ARG A 58 -48.45 7.90 11.12
N THR A 59 -48.78 7.24 10.01
CA THR A 59 -48.14 5.97 9.63
C THR A 59 -46.93 6.18 8.72
N ALA A 60 -46.06 5.18 8.62
CA ALA A 60 -44.87 5.26 7.81
C ALA A 60 -45.20 5.41 6.31
N LEU A 61 -46.19 4.67 5.81
CA LEU A 61 -46.62 4.77 4.41
C LEU A 61 -47.39 6.07 4.11
N GLU A 62 -48.06 6.69 5.10
CA GLU A 62 -48.63 8.04 4.92
C GLU A 62 -47.57 9.13 4.74
N MET A 63 -46.39 8.91 5.32
CA MET A 63 -45.29 9.87 5.29
C MET A 63 -44.32 9.60 4.13
N VAL A 64 -44.07 8.32 3.84
CA VAL A 64 -43.18 7.84 2.78
C VAL A 64 -43.95 6.76 1.99
N PRO A 65 -44.75 7.15 0.98
CA PRO A 65 -45.61 6.21 0.25
C PRO A 65 -44.86 5.06 -0.43
N ASP A 66 -43.64 5.32 -0.91
CA ASP A 66 -42.79 4.34 -1.59
C ASP A 66 -41.81 3.63 -0.64
N LEU A 67 -42.08 3.64 0.67
CA LEU A 67 -41.20 3.01 1.67
C LEU A 67 -41.00 1.52 1.37
N GLU A 68 -39.77 1.06 1.45
CA GLU A 68 -39.45 -0.33 1.14
C GLU A 68 -40.08 -1.29 2.15
N ARG A 69 -40.73 -2.35 1.65
CA ARG A 69 -41.39 -3.37 2.48
C ARG A 69 -40.47 -3.99 3.55
N PHE A 70 -39.17 -4.06 3.24
CA PHE A 70 -38.13 -4.50 4.17
C PHE A 70 -38.23 -3.81 5.55
N TRP A 71 -38.53 -2.51 5.60
CA TRP A 71 -38.62 -1.77 6.86
C TRP A 71 -39.79 -2.25 7.72
N ILE A 72 -40.97 -2.41 7.10
CA ILE A 72 -42.18 -2.87 7.77
C ILE A 72 -41.98 -4.30 8.29
N GLU A 73 -41.46 -5.20 7.46
CA GLU A 73 -41.19 -6.59 7.84
C GLU A 73 -40.16 -6.71 8.96
N THR A 74 -39.08 -5.93 8.88
CA THR A 74 -38.01 -5.94 9.89
C THR A 74 -38.51 -5.41 11.22
N TYR A 75 -39.27 -4.33 11.23
CA TYR A 75 -39.85 -3.78 12.45
C TYR A 75 -40.99 -4.63 13.01
N ALA A 76 -41.71 -5.39 12.18
CA ALA A 76 -42.70 -6.36 12.65
C ALA A 76 -42.06 -7.48 13.48
N ARG A 77 -40.85 -7.92 13.12
CA ARG A 77 -40.07 -8.86 13.94
C ARG A 77 -39.75 -8.29 15.32
N ALA A 78 -39.48 -6.98 15.41
CA ALA A 78 -39.30 -6.32 16.70
C ALA A 78 -40.63 -6.19 17.46
N GLY A 79 -41.66 -5.57 16.87
CA GLY A 79 -42.93 -5.28 17.56
C GLY A 79 -43.77 -6.51 17.89
N LEU A 80 -43.89 -7.46 16.95
CA LEU A 80 -44.72 -8.67 17.09
C LEU A 80 -43.89 -9.88 17.51
N GLY A 81 -42.72 -10.06 16.88
CA GLY A 81 -41.81 -11.18 17.16
C GLY A 81 -40.98 -11.01 18.44
N ARG A 82 -40.94 -9.79 18.99
CA ARG A 82 -40.15 -9.42 20.18
C ARG A 82 -38.64 -9.63 20.04
N GLU A 83 -38.13 -9.46 18.83
CA GLU A 83 -36.70 -9.56 18.53
C GLU A 83 -35.99 -8.21 18.70
N GLU A 84 -34.80 -8.21 19.28
CA GLU A 84 -33.88 -7.08 19.18
C GLU A 84 -33.03 -7.23 17.91
N LEU A 85 -32.96 -6.17 17.09
CA LEU A 85 -32.28 -6.21 15.80
C LEU A 85 -31.33 -5.02 15.65
N ARG A 86 -30.15 -5.28 15.08
CA ARG A 86 -29.23 -4.25 14.61
C ARG A 86 -28.83 -4.52 13.17
N PHE A 87 -28.97 -3.53 12.30
CA PHE A 87 -28.68 -3.69 10.88
C PHE A 87 -28.37 -2.34 10.22
N GLN A 88 -27.72 -2.39 9.05
CA GLN A 88 -27.50 -1.23 8.21
C GLN A 88 -28.22 -1.41 6.88
N GLN A 89 -29.05 -0.46 6.49
CA GLN A 89 -29.84 -0.56 5.28
C GLN A 89 -30.05 0.80 4.61
N GLY A 90 -30.07 0.80 3.27
CA GLY A 90 -30.46 1.95 2.47
C GLY A 90 -31.96 2.03 2.27
N SER A 91 -32.51 3.24 2.30
CA SER A 91 -33.83 3.55 1.78
C SER A 91 -33.66 4.42 0.53
N GLU A 92 -34.04 3.86 -0.61
CA GLU A 92 -34.15 4.55 -1.89
C GLU A 92 -35.20 5.65 -1.81
N ALA A 93 -36.35 5.37 -1.17
CA ALA A 93 -37.43 6.33 -0.98
C ALA A 93 -36.98 7.59 -0.23
N MET A 94 -36.03 7.44 0.71
CA MET A 94 -35.47 8.55 1.48
C MET A 94 -34.11 9.04 0.94
N GLY A 95 -33.51 8.37 -0.03
CA GLY A 95 -32.17 8.67 -0.56
C GLY A 95 -31.04 8.58 0.48
N ARG A 96 -31.22 7.78 1.53
CA ARG A 96 -30.33 7.72 2.71
C ARG A 96 -30.00 6.29 3.13
N HIS A 97 -28.93 6.12 3.88
CA HIS A 97 -28.53 4.89 4.53
C HIS A 97 -28.57 5.06 6.05
N PHE A 98 -29.10 4.06 6.74
CA PHE A 98 -29.24 4.10 8.20
C PHE A 98 -28.51 2.93 8.88
N ASP A 99 -27.83 3.20 10.00
CA ASP A 99 -27.44 2.20 11.02
C ASP A 99 -28.55 2.18 12.07
N VAL A 100 -29.32 1.10 12.11
CA VAL A 100 -30.56 0.99 12.88
C VAL A 100 -30.41 -0.05 13.97
N TYR A 101 -30.90 0.29 15.16
CA TYR A 101 -31.15 -0.62 16.25
C TYR A 101 -32.64 -0.52 16.64
N THR A 102 -33.31 -1.66 16.74
CA THR A 102 -34.71 -1.73 17.14
C THR A 102 -34.91 -2.77 18.22
N ALA A 103 -35.79 -2.47 19.17
CA ALA A 103 -36.06 -3.31 20.32
C ALA A 103 -37.56 -3.31 20.66
N PRO A 104 -38.14 -4.42 21.13
CA PRO A 104 -39.53 -4.50 21.54
C PRO A 104 -39.83 -3.67 22.79
N LEU A 105 -41.06 -3.18 22.88
CA LEU A 105 -41.62 -2.50 24.05
C LEU A 105 -42.95 -3.13 24.46
N GLU A 106 -43.42 -2.80 25.66
CA GLU A 106 -44.78 -3.14 26.11
C GLU A 106 -45.77 -1.99 25.83
N PRO A 107 -47.05 -2.30 25.54
CA PRO A 107 -47.60 -3.62 25.26
C PRO A 107 -47.11 -4.20 23.91
N MET A 108 -47.29 -5.52 23.72
CA MET A 108 -46.96 -6.22 22.47
C MET A 108 -47.46 -5.47 21.22
N GLY A 109 -46.63 -5.40 20.18
CA GLY A 109 -46.85 -4.57 18.99
C GLY A 109 -46.08 -3.24 19.02
N ARG A 110 -45.63 -2.78 20.19
CA ARG A 110 -44.77 -1.59 20.31
C ARG A 110 -43.29 -1.93 20.24
N PHE A 111 -42.52 -1.01 19.68
CA PHE A 111 -41.08 -1.13 19.54
C PHE A 111 -40.41 0.26 19.51
N ALA A 112 -39.17 0.34 19.97
CA ALA A 112 -38.33 1.51 19.84
C ALA A 112 -37.39 1.33 18.65
N ILE A 113 -37.13 2.41 17.92
CA ILE A 113 -36.13 2.49 16.87
C ILE A 113 -35.15 3.59 17.23
N LYS A 114 -33.87 3.24 17.23
CA LYS A 114 -32.74 4.16 17.29
C LYS A 114 -31.98 4.03 15.98
N PHE A 115 -31.63 5.13 15.33
CA PHE A 115 -30.88 5.09 14.09
C PHE A 115 -29.93 6.28 13.91
N ARG A 116 -28.95 6.10 13.03
CA ARG A 116 -28.09 7.17 12.53
C ARG A 116 -28.07 7.17 11.02
N ASP A 117 -28.06 8.37 10.43
CA ASP A 117 -27.75 8.51 9.02
C ASP A 117 -26.24 8.28 8.80
N ILE A 118 -25.91 7.25 8.03
CA ILE A 118 -24.54 6.86 7.66
C ILE A 118 -24.23 7.14 6.19
N THR A 119 -25.08 7.92 5.50
CA THR A 119 -24.99 8.16 4.06
C THR A 119 -23.67 8.83 3.69
N GLU A 120 -23.29 9.90 4.38
CA GLU A 120 -22.03 10.61 4.09
C GLU A 120 -20.80 9.76 4.40
N THR A 121 -20.85 8.99 5.50
CA THR A 121 -19.77 8.06 5.87
C THR A 121 -19.58 7.01 4.78
N ARG A 122 -20.66 6.36 4.34
CA ARG A 122 -20.60 5.38 3.25
C ARG A 122 -20.15 5.97 1.92
N ARG A 123 -20.61 7.19 1.58
CA ARG A 123 -20.17 7.89 0.35
C ARG A 123 -18.67 8.20 0.40
N ALA A 124 -18.17 8.66 1.55
CA ALA A 124 -16.75 8.95 1.73
C ALA A 124 -15.89 7.68 1.67
N GLU A 125 -16.34 6.58 2.30
CA GLU A 125 -15.68 5.28 2.23
C GLU A 125 -15.62 4.78 0.77
N LEU A 126 -16.75 4.79 0.05
CA LEU A 126 -16.81 4.35 -1.34
C LEU A 126 -15.93 5.22 -2.26
N ALA A 127 -15.94 6.54 -2.06
CA ALA A 127 -15.11 7.47 -2.82
C ALA A 127 -13.61 7.19 -2.56
N ARG A 128 -13.25 6.93 -1.29
CA ARG A 128 -11.88 6.57 -0.92
C ARG A 128 -11.44 5.25 -1.56
N GLU A 129 -12.28 4.22 -1.48
CA GLU A 129 -11.99 2.92 -2.11
C GLU A 129 -11.82 3.04 -3.62
N THR A 130 -12.68 3.85 -4.27
CA THR A 130 -12.59 4.10 -5.71
C THR A 130 -11.30 4.84 -6.06
N ALA A 131 -10.95 5.91 -5.34
CA ALA A 131 -9.70 6.64 -5.55
C ALA A 131 -8.46 5.76 -5.32
N LEU A 132 -8.49 4.88 -4.32
CA LEU A 132 -7.40 3.92 -4.09
C LEU A 132 -7.26 2.93 -5.26
N ARG A 133 -8.38 2.43 -5.79
CA ARG A 133 -8.37 1.53 -6.95
C ARG A 133 -7.83 2.22 -8.20
N GLU A 134 -8.24 3.45 -8.47
CA GLU A 134 -7.75 4.25 -9.60
C GLU A 134 -6.26 4.55 -9.48
N ALA A 135 -5.80 4.94 -8.29
CA ALA A 135 -4.38 5.17 -8.03
C ALA A 135 -3.55 3.91 -8.28
N GLN A 136 -4.06 2.73 -7.89
CA GLN A 136 -3.40 1.46 -8.15
C GLN A 136 -3.25 1.17 -9.65
N GLN A 137 -4.33 1.37 -10.42
CA GLN A 137 -4.31 1.15 -11.87
C GLN A 137 -3.33 2.08 -12.59
N LEU A 138 -3.28 3.36 -12.18
CA LEU A 138 -2.33 4.32 -12.73
C LEU A 138 -0.88 3.91 -12.44
N LEU A 139 -0.60 3.40 -11.25
CA LEU A 139 0.74 2.92 -10.89
C LEU A 139 1.12 1.69 -11.72
N ASP A 140 0.21 0.74 -11.93
CA ASP A 140 0.46 -0.42 -12.78
C ASP A 140 0.75 0.02 -14.23
N GLU A 141 0.00 0.99 -14.76
CA GLU A 141 0.26 1.55 -16.09
C GLU A 141 1.64 2.24 -16.16
N LEU A 142 2.01 3.01 -15.14
CA LEU A 142 3.33 3.63 -15.06
C LEU A 142 4.44 2.58 -15.02
N ASN A 143 4.29 1.53 -14.22
CA ASN A 143 5.25 0.42 -14.15
C ASN A 143 5.42 -0.25 -15.52
N HIS A 144 4.31 -0.50 -16.23
CA HIS A 144 4.35 -1.01 -17.60
C HIS A 144 5.05 -0.06 -18.57
N ARG A 145 4.79 1.25 -18.49
CA ARG A 145 5.45 2.27 -19.33
C ARG A 145 6.95 2.33 -19.06
N VAL A 146 7.39 2.30 -17.80
CA VAL A 146 8.81 2.25 -17.43
C VAL A 146 9.47 1.02 -18.05
N MET A 147 8.83 -0.15 -17.94
CA MET A 147 9.35 -1.37 -18.55
C MET A 147 9.43 -1.29 -20.07
N ASN A 148 8.43 -0.70 -20.73
CA ASN A 148 8.44 -0.48 -22.18
C ASN A 148 9.59 0.46 -22.57
N SER A 149 9.79 1.57 -21.86
CA SER A 149 10.88 2.51 -22.12
C SER A 149 12.25 1.86 -21.94
N LEU A 150 12.47 1.09 -20.87
CA LEU A 150 13.72 0.35 -20.67
C LEU A 150 13.96 -0.68 -21.79
N GLY A 151 12.89 -1.34 -22.27
CA GLY A 151 12.94 -2.23 -23.43
C GLY A 151 13.35 -1.50 -24.72
N THR A 152 12.74 -0.36 -25.01
CA THR A 152 13.07 0.48 -26.19
C THR A 152 14.51 0.98 -26.13
N ILE A 153 14.96 1.49 -24.98
CA ILE A 153 16.35 1.94 -24.78
C ILE A 153 17.31 0.78 -25.04
N SER A 154 17.02 -0.41 -24.50
CA SER A 154 17.84 -1.61 -24.71
C SER A 154 17.91 -2.02 -26.18
N ALA A 155 16.79 -1.91 -26.92
CA ALA A 155 16.74 -2.21 -28.35
C ALA A 155 17.58 -1.22 -29.18
N ILE A 156 17.51 0.08 -28.88
CA ILE A 156 18.31 1.11 -29.57
C ILE A 156 19.80 0.86 -29.33
N ILE A 157 20.21 0.63 -28.07
CA ILE A 157 21.62 0.34 -27.75
C ILE A 157 22.10 -0.92 -28.48
N ALA A 158 21.26 -1.95 -28.58
CA ALA A 158 21.59 -3.18 -29.32
C ALA A 158 21.77 -2.92 -30.82
N MET A 159 20.94 -2.08 -31.43
CA MET A 159 21.05 -1.68 -32.83
C MET A 159 22.34 -0.87 -33.08
N GLU A 160 22.59 0.17 -32.26
CA GLU A 160 23.81 0.98 -32.34
C GLU A 160 25.07 0.12 -32.15
N SER A 161 25.05 -0.82 -31.20
CA SER A 161 26.16 -1.76 -31.00
C SER A 161 26.42 -2.62 -32.23
N ARG A 162 25.36 -3.08 -32.92
CA ARG A 162 25.49 -3.89 -34.13
C ARG A 162 26.04 -3.10 -35.31
N ALA A 163 25.65 -1.84 -35.46
CA ALA A 163 26.03 -0.96 -36.57
C ALA A 163 27.51 -0.50 -36.50
N ARG A 164 28.14 -0.59 -35.34
CA ARG A 164 29.55 -0.21 -35.15
C ARG A 164 30.53 -1.30 -35.58
N SER A 165 31.58 -0.87 -36.28
CA SER A 165 32.70 -1.67 -36.78
C SER A 165 33.92 -1.69 -35.85
N ASP A 166 34.03 -0.76 -34.89
CA ASP A 166 35.10 -0.71 -33.89
C ASP A 166 34.78 -1.58 -32.66
N GLY A 167 35.70 -2.47 -32.30
CA GLY A 167 35.51 -3.42 -31.21
C GLY A 167 35.29 -2.74 -29.85
N GLU A 168 35.98 -1.63 -29.58
CA GLU A 168 35.92 -0.94 -28.30
C GLU A 168 34.59 -0.19 -28.07
N GLY A 169 34.09 0.54 -29.08
CA GLY A 169 32.79 1.20 -29.03
C GLY A 169 31.62 0.20 -28.96
N ARG A 170 31.74 -0.92 -29.67
CA ARG A 170 30.77 -2.02 -29.60
C ARG A 170 30.71 -2.67 -28.21
N GLU A 171 31.87 -2.90 -27.59
CA GLU A 171 31.99 -3.46 -26.25
C GLU A 171 31.41 -2.49 -25.20
N ALA A 172 31.66 -1.19 -25.34
CA ALA A 172 31.10 -0.16 -24.47
C ALA A 172 29.56 -0.13 -24.52
N LEU A 173 28.96 -0.17 -25.71
CA LEU A 173 27.49 -0.23 -25.86
C LEU A 173 26.91 -1.53 -25.30
N ARG A 174 27.58 -2.68 -25.48
CA ARG A 174 27.18 -3.95 -24.83
C ARG A 174 27.26 -3.87 -23.31
N ARG A 175 28.21 -3.12 -22.74
CA ARG A 175 28.26 -2.86 -21.29
C ARG A 175 27.05 -2.04 -20.83
N ILE A 176 26.67 -0.99 -21.58
CA ILE A 176 25.48 -0.18 -21.26
C ILE A 176 24.20 -1.01 -21.38
N GLN A 177 24.06 -1.82 -22.44
CA GLN A 177 22.90 -2.68 -22.64
C GLN A 177 22.72 -3.67 -21.47
N ARG A 178 23.80 -4.35 -21.05
CA ARG A 178 23.77 -5.29 -19.91
C ARG A 178 23.32 -4.60 -18.62
N ARG A 179 23.73 -3.35 -18.41
CA ARG A 179 23.31 -2.55 -17.25
C ARG A 179 21.83 -2.16 -17.29
N VAL A 180 21.35 -1.67 -18.43
CA VAL A 180 19.92 -1.33 -18.60
C VAL A 180 19.05 -2.58 -18.38
N GLN A 181 19.49 -3.74 -18.87
CA GLN A 181 18.80 -5.00 -18.63
C GLN A 181 18.79 -5.38 -17.15
N ALA A 182 19.93 -5.25 -16.45
CA ALA A 182 20.00 -5.51 -15.01
C ALA A 182 19.05 -4.59 -14.22
N VAL A 183 18.94 -3.31 -14.58
CA VAL A 183 17.98 -2.36 -13.98
C VAL A 183 16.54 -2.82 -14.23
N ALA A 184 16.23 -3.25 -15.45
CA ALA A 184 14.89 -3.69 -15.83
C ALA A 184 14.47 -4.98 -15.09
N ASP A 185 15.38 -5.93 -14.95
CA ASP A 185 15.13 -7.19 -14.24
C ASP A 185 14.98 -6.95 -12.74
N LEU A 186 15.76 -6.01 -12.19
CA LEU A 186 15.66 -5.58 -10.81
C LEU A 186 14.32 -4.90 -10.52
N TYR A 187 13.89 -4.01 -11.41
CA TYR A 187 12.61 -3.31 -11.31
C TYR A 187 11.41 -4.27 -11.38
N LYS A 188 11.45 -5.27 -12.28
CA LYS A 188 10.44 -6.33 -12.34
C LYS A 188 10.34 -7.12 -11.03
N ARG A 189 11.46 -7.48 -10.42
CA ARG A 189 11.49 -8.24 -9.15
C ARG A 189 10.93 -7.42 -7.97
N ILE A 190 11.20 -6.12 -7.93
CA ILE A 190 10.64 -5.21 -6.93
C ILE A 190 9.11 -5.14 -7.06
N ASN A 191 8.62 -4.85 -8.28
CA ASN A 191 7.21 -4.61 -8.52
C ASN A 191 6.35 -5.89 -8.57
N GLY A 192 6.95 -7.06 -8.78
CA GLY A 192 6.24 -8.35 -8.75
C GLY A 192 5.83 -8.84 -7.36
N SER A 193 6.34 -8.21 -6.29
CA SER A 193 6.13 -8.66 -4.89
C SER A 193 4.82 -8.16 -4.24
N GLY A 194 4.01 -7.37 -4.95
CA GLY A 194 2.72 -6.85 -4.45
C GLY A 194 2.82 -5.76 -3.37
N SER A 195 4.03 -5.39 -2.92
CA SER A 195 4.25 -4.22 -2.06
C SER A 195 4.82 -3.08 -2.92
N ILE A 196 3.94 -2.15 -3.30
CA ILE A 196 4.23 -1.13 -4.33
C ILE A 196 5.26 -0.08 -3.86
N ASP A 197 5.36 0.15 -2.56
CA ASP A 197 6.17 1.25 -2.02
C ASP A 197 7.47 0.80 -1.36
N SER A 198 7.63 -0.48 -1.03
CA SER A 198 8.78 -0.95 -0.24
C SER A 198 9.18 -2.39 -0.51
N VAL A 199 10.46 -2.70 -0.30
CA VAL A 199 11.02 -4.06 -0.39
C VAL A 199 11.78 -4.43 0.87
N CYS A 200 11.87 -5.72 1.17
CA CYS A 200 12.81 -6.24 2.17
C CYS A 200 14.24 -6.14 1.61
N SER A 201 15.10 -5.39 2.29
CA SER A 201 16.50 -5.18 1.90
C SER A 201 17.27 -6.48 1.68
N ARG A 202 17.06 -7.47 2.55
CA ARG A 202 17.73 -8.78 2.51
C ARG A 202 17.36 -9.52 1.24
N ASP A 203 16.07 -9.72 0.99
CA ASP A 203 15.59 -10.49 -0.16
C ASP A 203 15.98 -9.79 -1.46
N TYR A 204 15.86 -8.47 -1.48
CA TYR A 204 16.21 -7.64 -2.62
C TYR A 204 17.70 -7.69 -2.98
N LEU A 205 18.58 -7.37 -2.04
CA LEU A 205 20.02 -7.37 -2.30
C LEU A 205 20.56 -8.80 -2.51
N GLN A 206 20.03 -9.81 -1.81
CA GLN A 206 20.40 -11.19 -2.05
C GLN A 206 20.08 -11.62 -3.49
N ALA A 207 18.91 -11.25 -4.01
CA ALA A 207 18.56 -11.54 -5.40
C ALA A 207 19.51 -10.88 -6.42
N ILE A 208 20.04 -9.69 -6.13
CA ILE A 208 21.08 -9.04 -6.95
C ILE A 208 22.37 -9.86 -6.92
N LEU A 209 22.82 -10.26 -5.72
CA LEU A 209 24.05 -11.02 -5.55
C LEU A 209 23.97 -12.38 -6.26
N ASP A 210 22.84 -13.07 -6.16
CA ASP A 210 22.62 -14.35 -6.82
C ASP A 210 22.68 -14.20 -8.35
N GLY A 211 22.00 -13.19 -8.92
CA GLY A 211 22.05 -12.91 -10.35
C GLY A 211 23.46 -12.53 -10.85
N LEU A 212 24.25 -11.84 -10.03
CA LEU A 212 25.63 -11.50 -10.36
C LEU A 212 26.55 -12.70 -10.37
N ARG A 213 26.38 -13.61 -9.39
CA ARG A 213 27.14 -14.86 -9.32
C ARG A 213 26.97 -15.67 -10.62
N ASP A 214 25.74 -15.77 -11.11
CA ASP A 214 25.42 -16.51 -12.33
C ASP A 214 25.97 -15.84 -13.60
N SER A 215 25.99 -14.50 -13.64
CA SER A 215 26.40 -13.73 -14.83
C SER A 215 27.91 -13.64 -15.06
N VAL A 216 28.72 -13.64 -14.00
CA VAL A 216 30.17 -13.45 -14.08
C VAL A 216 30.93 -14.78 -14.09
N GLY A 217 30.33 -15.86 -13.60
CA GLY A 217 30.84 -17.23 -13.77
C GLY A 217 32.20 -17.51 -13.12
N ARG A 218 32.56 -16.78 -12.05
CA ARG A 218 33.82 -16.98 -11.31
C ARG A 218 33.61 -17.84 -10.06
N GLU A 219 33.75 -19.16 -10.22
CA GLU A 219 33.63 -20.11 -9.11
C GLU A 219 34.71 -19.94 -8.02
N SER A 220 35.86 -19.33 -8.35
CA SER A 220 36.96 -19.12 -7.41
C SER A 220 36.72 -17.99 -6.40
N VAL A 221 35.71 -17.13 -6.63
CA VAL A 221 35.42 -15.97 -5.77
C VAL A 221 34.11 -16.16 -5.02
N THR A 222 34.17 -16.10 -3.70
CA THR A 222 32.97 -16.23 -2.85
C THR A 222 32.26 -14.89 -2.72
N LEU A 223 31.01 -14.80 -3.15
CA LEU A 223 30.16 -13.62 -2.96
C LEU A 223 29.26 -13.83 -1.73
N ARG A 224 29.38 -12.96 -0.72
CA ARG A 224 28.64 -13.06 0.55
C ARG A 224 27.82 -11.80 0.83
N GLY A 225 26.53 -12.00 1.14
CA GLY A 225 25.64 -10.95 1.66
C GLY A 225 25.51 -11.01 3.18
N GLU A 226 25.78 -9.90 3.85
CA GLU A 226 25.57 -9.68 5.29
C GLU A 226 24.56 -8.54 5.45
N ILE A 227 23.31 -8.82 5.10
CA ILE A 227 22.25 -7.82 4.93
C ILE A 227 21.26 -7.90 6.09
N GLU A 228 21.19 -6.86 6.90
CA GLU A 228 20.15 -6.68 7.92
C GLU A 228 18.77 -6.50 7.25
N PRO A 229 17.73 -7.26 7.66
CA PRO A 229 16.42 -7.19 7.04
C PRO A 229 15.68 -5.95 7.51
N MET A 230 15.33 -5.07 6.57
CA MET A 230 14.55 -3.86 6.82
C MET A 230 13.71 -3.50 5.60
N ARG A 231 12.61 -2.79 5.81
CA ARG A 231 11.81 -2.26 4.70
C ARG A 231 12.49 -1.01 4.15
N LEU A 232 12.83 -1.05 2.88
CA LEU A 232 13.37 0.08 2.13
C LEU A 232 12.33 0.57 1.14
N SER A 233 12.13 1.88 1.04
CA SER A 233 11.31 2.44 -0.04
C SER A 233 11.95 2.13 -1.39
N THR A 234 11.15 2.00 -2.45
CA THR A 234 11.67 1.79 -3.81
C THR A 234 12.61 2.92 -4.27
N ARG A 235 12.38 4.15 -3.77
CA ARG A 235 13.25 5.32 -3.98
C ARG A 235 14.67 5.12 -3.45
N ILE A 236 14.85 4.34 -2.38
CA ILE A 236 16.16 4.02 -1.81
C ILE A 236 16.68 2.70 -2.37
N ALA A 237 15.83 1.69 -2.46
CA ALA A 237 16.21 0.34 -2.88
C ALA A 237 16.82 0.32 -4.28
N VAL A 238 16.19 0.99 -5.26
CA VAL A 238 16.68 1.02 -6.65
C VAL A 238 18.10 1.59 -6.76
N PRO A 239 18.39 2.84 -6.35
CA PRO A 239 19.75 3.36 -6.44
C PRO A 239 20.74 2.58 -5.59
N LEU A 240 20.34 2.06 -4.42
CA LEU A 240 21.19 1.22 -3.57
C LEU A 240 21.58 -0.08 -4.30
N GLY A 241 20.62 -0.75 -4.93
CA GLY A 241 20.85 -1.96 -5.72
C GLY A 241 21.76 -1.73 -6.92
N LEU A 242 21.65 -0.57 -7.57
CA LEU A 242 22.54 -0.18 -8.66
C LEU A 242 23.97 0.08 -8.18
N VAL A 243 24.15 0.75 -7.03
CA VAL A 243 25.48 0.92 -6.41
C VAL A 243 26.10 -0.44 -6.10
N VAL A 244 25.36 -1.35 -5.46
CA VAL A 244 25.83 -2.71 -5.17
C VAL A 244 26.21 -3.45 -6.44
N ASN A 245 25.34 -3.41 -7.46
CA ASN A 245 25.58 -4.09 -8.73
C ASN A 245 26.89 -3.64 -9.38
N GLU A 246 27.14 -2.34 -9.43
CA GLU A 246 28.35 -1.79 -10.02
C GLU A 246 29.61 -2.11 -9.22
N LEU A 247 29.57 -1.94 -7.89
CA LEU A 247 30.72 -2.20 -7.04
C LEU A 247 31.10 -3.68 -7.05
N VAL A 248 30.13 -4.59 -6.93
CA VAL A 248 30.37 -6.03 -6.99
C VAL A 248 30.87 -6.45 -8.38
N THR A 249 30.26 -5.92 -9.46
CA THR A 249 30.73 -6.20 -10.83
C THR A 249 32.17 -5.76 -11.02
N ASN A 250 32.56 -4.61 -10.47
CA ASN A 250 33.93 -4.11 -10.55
C ASN A 250 34.90 -5.01 -9.77
N SER A 251 34.57 -5.38 -8.52
CA SER A 251 35.40 -6.31 -7.75
C SER A 251 35.58 -7.65 -8.48
N LEU A 252 34.49 -8.24 -8.97
CA LEU A 252 34.55 -9.52 -9.68
C LEU A 252 35.35 -9.47 -10.99
N LYS A 253 35.38 -8.33 -11.69
CA LYS A 253 36.14 -8.19 -12.95
C LYS A 253 37.61 -7.84 -12.74
N TYR A 254 37.91 -7.01 -11.74
CA TYR A 254 39.20 -6.31 -11.67
C TYR A 254 40.01 -6.62 -10.41
N ALA A 255 39.38 -7.03 -9.30
CA ALA A 255 40.08 -7.27 -8.05
C ALA A 255 40.83 -8.63 -8.03
N PHE A 256 40.36 -9.60 -8.82
CA PHE A 256 40.89 -10.95 -8.83
C PHE A 256 41.45 -11.34 -10.21
N PRO A 257 42.73 -11.71 -10.33
CA PRO A 257 43.25 -12.39 -11.52
C PRO A 257 42.57 -13.76 -11.77
N PRO A 258 42.63 -14.33 -13.00
CA PRO A 258 41.88 -15.53 -13.41
C PRO A 258 42.00 -16.77 -12.53
N GLU A 259 43.08 -16.90 -11.75
CA GLU A 259 43.34 -18.08 -10.91
C GLU A 259 43.35 -17.78 -9.41
N THR A 260 42.99 -16.55 -9.03
CA THR A 260 43.02 -16.14 -7.62
C THR A 260 41.70 -16.46 -6.96
N ARG A 261 41.78 -17.06 -5.77
CA ARG A 261 40.63 -17.18 -4.88
C ARG A 261 40.47 -15.88 -4.10
N GLY A 262 39.24 -15.56 -3.75
CA GLY A 262 38.96 -14.38 -2.92
C GLY A 262 37.51 -14.33 -2.50
N LYS A 263 37.16 -13.23 -1.85
CA LYS A 263 35.85 -12.98 -1.28
C LYS A 263 35.42 -11.54 -1.58
N VAL A 264 34.16 -11.39 -1.99
CA VAL A 264 33.46 -10.11 -2.01
C VAL A 264 32.35 -10.16 -0.99
N THR A 265 32.31 -9.19 -0.08
CA THR A 265 31.31 -9.06 0.98
C THR A 265 30.48 -7.80 0.75
N VAL A 266 29.16 -7.95 0.76
CA VAL A 266 28.21 -6.84 0.74
C VAL A 266 27.47 -6.82 2.07
N SER A 267 27.68 -5.76 2.86
CA SER A 267 27.05 -5.58 4.16
C SER A 267 26.10 -4.39 4.11
N LEU A 268 24.88 -4.56 4.61
CA LEU A 268 23.93 -3.47 4.81
C LEU A 268 23.41 -3.54 6.24
N SER A 269 23.52 -2.43 6.95
CA SER A 269 23.10 -2.32 8.35
C SER A 269 22.50 -0.94 8.62
N ARG A 270 21.67 -0.83 9.66
CA ARG A 270 21.16 0.45 10.15
C ARG A 270 22.10 1.01 11.21
N ASP A 271 22.45 2.29 11.09
CA ASP A 271 23.29 3.06 12.01
C ASP A 271 22.49 4.32 12.43
N GLY A 272 21.65 4.16 13.47
CA GLY A 272 20.66 5.16 13.86
C GLY A 272 19.62 5.41 12.75
N ASP A 273 19.53 6.65 12.29
CA ASP A 273 18.63 7.08 11.20
C ASP A 273 19.24 6.92 9.80
N ARG A 274 20.45 6.37 9.73
CA ARG A 274 21.18 6.18 8.46
C ARG A 274 21.32 4.71 8.11
N LEU A 275 21.38 4.44 6.82
CA LEU A 275 21.81 3.16 6.29
C LEU A 275 23.30 3.21 6.02
N ARG A 276 23.98 2.13 6.39
CA ARG A 276 25.39 1.92 6.08
C ARG A 276 25.52 0.72 5.15
N LEU A 277 25.84 0.99 3.89
CA LEU A 277 26.22 -0.01 2.89
C LEU A 277 27.74 -0.10 2.82
N VAL A 278 28.27 -1.32 2.82
CA VAL A 278 29.69 -1.60 2.61
C VAL A 278 29.83 -2.67 1.54
N VAL A 279 30.65 -2.42 0.53
CA VAL A 279 31.10 -3.43 -0.43
C VAL A 279 32.60 -3.56 -0.28
N ALA A 280 33.09 -4.74 0.07
CA ALA A 280 34.50 -5.00 0.30
C ALA A 280 34.97 -6.25 -0.46
N ASP A 281 36.12 -6.16 -1.10
CA ASP A 281 36.87 -7.28 -1.68
C ASP A 281 38.25 -7.41 -1.02
N ASP A 282 38.79 -8.63 -1.02
CA ASP A 282 40.14 -8.97 -0.56
C ASP A 282 41.13 -9.17 -1.73
N GLY A 283 40.87 -8.49 -2.85
CA GLY A 283 41.68 -8.61 -4.06
C GLY A 283 42.95 -7.75 -4.05
N GLN A 284 43.51 -7.51 -5.23
CA GLN A 284 44.78 -6.78 -5.39
C GLN A 284 44.71 -5.25 -5.14
N GLY A 285 43.55 -4.72 -4.77
CA GLY A 285 43.31 -3.29 -4.61
C GLY A 285 43.31 -2.48 -5.92
N LEU A 286 43.06 -1.18 -5.79
CA LEU A 286 43.15 -0.18 -6.85
C LEU A 286 44.61 0.32 -6.90
N GLY A 287 45.51 -0.43 -7.55
CA GLY A 287 46.91 0.01 -7.71
C GLY A 287 47.07 1.41 -8.33
N ALA A 288 48.30 1.95 -8.33
CA ALA A 288 48.61 3.33 -8.77
C ALA A 288 48.24 3.68 -10.23
N GLN A 289 47.85 2.71 -11.05
CA GLN A 289 47.34 2.93 -12.40
C GLN A 289 45.82 3.12 -12.39
N LYS A 290 45.39 4.39 -12.41
CA LYS A 290 44.04 4.78 -12.83
C LYS A 290 43.79 4.27 -14.25
N ARG A 291 43.11 3.12 -14.39
CA ARG A 291 42.82 2.51 -15.69
C ARG A 291 41.59 3.17 -16.34
N SER A 292 41.71 3.50 -17.62
CA SER A 292 40.78 4.31 -18.43
C SER A 292 39.34 3.79 -18.51
N ASP A 293 39.10 2.50 -18.29
CA ASP A 293 37.77 1.87 -18.31
C ASP A 293 36.98 2.00 -16.98
N SER A 294 37.64 2.49 -15.91
CA SER A 294 37.07 2.66 -14.56
C SER A 294 36.20 3.92 -14.37
N GLY A 295 36.20 4.84 -15.34
CA GLY A 295 35.56 6.15 -15.19
C GLY A 295 34.04 6.11 -15.15
N ILE A 296 33.40 5.29 -15.98
CA ILE A 296 31.93 5.29 -16.10
C ILE A 296 31.28 4.59 -14.90
N GLY A 297 31.83 3.47 -14.42
CA GLY A 297 31.33 2.78 -13.23
C GLY A 297 31.37 3.67 -11.98
N ASN A 298 32.50 4.33 -11.73
CA ASN A 298 32.63 5.25 -10.61
C ASN A 298 31.72 6.49 -10.74
N ARG A 299 31.49 6.99 -11.96
CA ARG A 299 30.52 8.09 -12.19
C ARG A 299 29.08 7.68 -11.92
N LEU A 300 28.70 6.45 -12.23
CA LEU A 300 27.36 5.92 -11.91
C LEU A 300 27.20 5.70 -10.41
N VAL A 301 28.19 5.12 -9.75
CA VAL A 301 28.19 4.97 -8.28
C VAL A 301 28.05 6.33 -7.63
N ALA A 302 28.77 7.36 -8.09
CA ALA A 302 28.64 8.72 -7.59
C ALA A 302 27.23 9.31 -7.83
N ALA A 303 26.65 9.12 -9.02
CA ALA A 303 25.32 9.64 -9.34
C ALA A 303 24.20 8.98 -8.51
N PHE A 304 24.25 7.65 -8.33
CA PHE A 304 23.28 6.94 -7.50
C PHE A 304 23.49 7.20 -6.00
N ALA A 305 24.73 7.36 -5.56
CA ALA A 305 25.05 7.83 -4.22
C ALA A 305 24.47 9.22 -3.94
N GLU A 306 24.57 10.14 -4.91
CA GLU A 306 24.01 11.49 -4.79
C GLU A 306 22.48 11.46 -4.68
N GLN A 307 21.79 10.59 -5.44
CA GLN A 307 20.35 10.36 -5.29
C GLN A 307 19.96 9.86 -3.88
N LEU A 308 20.87 9.13 -3.23
CA LEU A 308 20.72 8.67 -1.85
C LEU A 308 21.15 9.73 -0.81
N GLY A 309 21.52 10.93 -1.23
CA GLY A 309 22.06 11.98 -0.35
C GLY A 309 23.39 11.59 0.30
N ALA A 310 24.16 10.71 -0.32
CA ALA A 310 25.37 10.12 0.20
C ALA A 310 26.60 10.41 -0.67
N ARG A 311 27.78 10.19 -0.08
CA ARG A 311 29.05 10.17 -0.81
C ARG A 311 29.77 8.85 -0.54
N PRO A 312 30.26 8.16 -1.58
CA PRO A 312 31.04 6.94 -1.40
C PRO A 312 32.43 7.27 -0.87
N GLU A 313 32.83 6.58 0.20
CA GLU A 313 34.17 6.59 0.77
C GLU A 313 34.91 5.33 0.34
N THR A 314 36.05 5.47 -0.34
CA THR A 314 36.84 4.33 -0.82
C THR A 314 38.15 4.22 -0.06
N GLU A 315 38.37 3.08 0.57
CA GLU A 315 39.62 2.64 1.16
C GLU A 315 40.18 1.52 0.29
N SER A 316 41.43 1.62 -0.17
CA SER A 316 42.04 0.60 -1.02
C SER A 316 43.53 0.43 -0.71
N GLY A 317 43.98 -0.81 -0.72
CA GLY A 317 45.35 -1.19 -0.37
C GLY A 317 45.73 -2.57 -0.90
N PRO A 318 46.89 -3.12 -0.49
CA PRO A 318 47.34 -4.44 -0.92
C PRO A 318 46.42 -5.58 -0.46
N ASP A 319 45.62 -5.34 0.58
CA ASP A 319 44.67 -6.32 1.14
C ASP A 319 43.24 -6.18 0.57
N GLY A 320 43.06 -5.38 -0.49
CA GLY A 320 41.79 -5.24 -1.21
C GLY A 320 41.20 -3.84 -1.23
N THR A 321 39.92 -3.76 -1.60
CA THR A 321 39.18 -2.50 -1.72
C THR A 321 37.88 -2.54 -0.93
N LYS A 322 37.58 -1.46 -0.23
CA LYS A 322 36.36 -1.28 0.54
C LYS A 322 35.72 0.05 0.19
N VAL A 323 34.46 -0.01 -0.21
CA VAL A 323 33.63 1.18 -0.48
C VAL A 323 32.52 1.24 0.56
N THR A 324 32.42 2.36 1.28
CA THR A 324 31.40 2.62 2.28
C THR A 324 30.47 3.73 1.80
N LEU A 325 29.16 3.51 1.91
CA LEU A 325 28.13 4.50 1.63
C LEU A 325 27.27 4.69 2.90
N ARG A 326 27.05 5.94 3.30
CA ARG A 326 26.13 6.30 4.39
C ARG A 326 25.02 7.18 3.83
N CYS A 327 23.80 6.67 3.76
CA CYS A 327 22.62 7.40 3.26
C CYS A 327 21.52 7.47 4.31
N ILE A 328 20.53 8.35 4.10
CA ILE A 328 19.34 8.44 4.96
C ILE A 328 18.45 7.23 4.66
N ALA A 329 17.87 6.65 5.72
CA ALA A 329 17.05 5.45 5.63
C ALA A 329 15.62 5.66 5.12
#